data_AF-G4ZQ45-F1
#
_entry.id   AF-G4ZQ45-F1
#
_cell.length_a   1.000
_cell.length_b   1.000
_cell.length_c   1.000
_cell.angle_alpha   90.00
_cell.angle_beta   90.00
_cell.angle_gamma   90.00
#
_symmetry.space_group_name_H-M   'P 1'
#
loop_
_entity.id
_entity.type
_entity.pdbx_description
1 polymer ?
#
loop_
_entity_poly.entity_id
_entity_poly.type
_entity_poly.pdbx_seq_one_letter_code
_entity_poly.pdbx_strand_id
1 'polypeptide(L)'
;MGLKACHRHNWRPLHVVGDSKIIIHQQQKRRPPKAKHLTQLYWQNRRVVDQLSVISWQHHIRDFNKMADALANLAMNTRRSMQCKPTRVIGSASIWEDLHAYAASDVGHWLEHISDMNASGFGAFTP
;
A
#
# COMPACT_ATOMS: atom_id res chain seq x y z
N MET A 1 7.51 1.60 8.49
CA MET A 1 6.93 1.92 7.17
C MET A 1 5.74 1.02 6.90
N GLY A 2 4.68 1.58 6.30
CA GLY A 2 3.40 0.95 5.97
C GLY A 2 2.82 0.08 7.09
N LEU A 3 3.01 -1.24 6.96
CA LEU A 3 2.49 -2.26 7.87
C LEU A 3 2.88 -2.06 9.34
N LYS A 4 4.11 -1.62 9.63
CA LYS A 4 4.51 -1.29 11.02
C LYS A 4 3.68 -0.13 11.59
N ALA A 5 3.26 0.82 10.75
CA ALA A 5 2.38 1.91 11.18
C ALA A 5 0.99 1.38 11.51
N CYS A 6 0.41 0.56 10.62
CA CYS A 6 -0.87 -0.09 10.84
C CYS A 6 -0.85 -0.93 12.12
N HIS A 7 0.23 -1.67 12.37
CA HIS A 7 0.37 -2.48 13.58
C HIS A 7 0.38 -1.63 14.86
N ARG A 8 1.13 -0.52 14.88
CA ARG A 8 1.14 0.40 16.03
C ARG A 8 -0.21 1.07 16.29
N HIS A 9 -0.99 1.33 15.24
CA HIS A 9 -2.33 1.92 15.35
C HIS A 9 -3.45 0.86 15.44
N ASN A 10 -3.09 -0.42 15.48
CA ASN A 10 -4.03 -1.54 15.48
C ASN A 10 -5.05 -1.50 14.32
N TRP A 11 -4.63 -1.00 13.16
CA TRP A 11 -5.45 -0.99 11.95
C TRP A 11 -5.47 -2.37 11.31
N ARG A 12 -6.60 -3.04 11.44
CA ARG A 12 -6.88 -4.37 10.92
C ARG A 12 -8.40 -4.56 10.78
N PRO A 13 -8.87 -5.35 9.81
CA PRO A 13 -8.10 -6.03 8.76
C PRO A 13 -7.63 -5.05 7.67
N LEU A 14 -6.70 -5.49 6.80
CA LEU A 14 -6.08 -4.63 5.79
C LEU A 14 -6.26 -5.15 4.36
N HIS A 15 -6.48 -4.23 3.42
CA HIS A 15 -6.27 -4.44 1.99
C HIS A 15 -5.00 -3.70 1.58
N VAL A 16 -4.04 -4.39 0.98
CA VAL A 16 -2.76 -3.79 0.58
C VAL A 16 -2.70 -3.61 -0.92
N VAL A 17 -2.50 -2.38 -1.35
CA VAL A 17 -2.36 -1.98 -2.75
C VAL A 17 -0.93 -1.50 -2.98
N GLY A 18 -0.34 -1.87 -4.13
CA GLY A 18 0.98 -1.38 -4.51
C GLY A 18 1.31 -1.67 -5.96
N ASP A 19 2.32 -0.98 -6.48
CA ASP A 19 2.74 -1.01 -7.88
C ASP A 19 3.85 -2.01 -8.19
N SER A 20 4.55 -2.50 -7.16
CA SER A 20 5.55 -3.55 -7.34
C SER A 20 4.89 -4.92 -7.51
N LYS A 21 4.62 -5.31 -8.76
CA LYS A 21 4.06 -6.63 -9.12
C LYS A 21 4.84 -7.79 -8.50
N ILE A 22 6.17 -7.67 -8.41
CA ILE A 22 7.03 -8.69 -7.79
C ILE A 22 6.73 -8.82 -6.30
N ILE A 23 6.70 -7.71 -5.55
CA ILE A 23 6.45 -7.72 -4.10
C ILE A 23 5.02 -8.21 -3.81
N ILE A 24 4.04 -7.70 -4.56
CA ILE A 24 2.64 -8.14 -4.45
C ILE A 24 2.54 -9.65 -4.68
N HIS A 25 3.15 -10.17 -5.75
CA HIS A 25 3.14 -11.60 -6.05
C HIS A 25 3.83 -12.45 -4.97
N GLN A 26 4.98 -11.98 -4.44
CA GLN A 26 5.68 -12.65 -3.35
C GLN A 26 4.80 -12.74 -2.10
N GLN A 27 4.09 -11.67 -1.74
CA GLN A 27 3.19 -11.65 -0.60
C GLN A 27 1.94 -12.50 -0.81
N GLN A 28 1.34 -12.49 -2.00
CA GLN A 28 0.21 -13.36 -2.34
C GLN A 28 0.59 -14.84 -2.28
N LYS A 29 1.68 -15.23 -2.95
CA LYS A 29 2.12 -16.62 -3.05
C LYS A 29 2.92 -17.11 -1.84
N ARG A 30 3.15 -16.24 -0.86
CA ARG A 30 4.02 -16.51 0.30
C ARG A 30 5.44 -16.95 -0.10
N ARG A 31 5.95 -16.47 -1.23
CA ARG A 31 7.26 -16.88 -1.77
C ARG A 31 8.33 -15.83 -1.44
N PRO A 32 9.37 -16.17 -0.66
CA PRO A 32 10.45 -15.22 -0.38
C PRO A 32 11.24 -14.89 -1.66
N PRO A 33 11.95 -13.75 -1.69
CA PRO A 33 12.91 -13.44 -2.74
C PRO A 33 14.03 -14.49 -2.81
N LYS A 34 14.55 -14.73 -4.02
CA LYS A 34 15.72 -15.61 -4.25
C LYS A 34 17.00 -15.05 -3.62
N ALA A 35 17.10 -13.72 -3.50
CA ALA A 35 18.26 -13.07 -2.91
C ALA A 35 18.26 -13.25 -1.38
N LYS A 36 19.27 -13.98 -0.87
CA LYS A 36 19.38 -14.36 0.56
C LYS A 36 19.30 -13.17 1.52
N HIS A 37 19.91 -12.04 1.17
CA HIS A 37 19.91 -10.84 2.01
C HIS A 37 18.52 -10.20 2.16
N LEU A 38 17.59 -10.46 1.23
CA LEU A 38 16.20 -9.98 1.30
C LEU A 38 15.26 -10.98 1.96
N THR A 39 15.64 -12.27 2.03
CA THR A 39 14.82 -13.34 2.61
C THR A 39 14.50 -13.06 4.08
N GLN A 40 15.47 -12.58 4.87
CA GLN A 40 15.25 -12.25 6.28
C GLN A 40 14.22 -11.12 6.44
N LEU A 41 14.36 -10.04 5.65
CA LEU A 41 13.43 -8.91 5.68
C LEU A 41 12.01 -9.33 5.27
N TYR A 42 11.90 -10.21 4.27
CA TYR A 42 10.62 -10.78 3.85
C TYR A 42 9.91 -11.50 5.00
N TRP A 43 10.61 -12.38 5.73
CA TRP A 43 9.99 -13.13 6.84
C TRP A 43 9.63 -12.26 8.04
N GLN A 44 10.45 -11.25 8.35
CA GLN A 44 10.11 -10.26 9.37
C GLN A 44 8.84 -9.49 8.99
N ASN A 45 8.75 -9.04 7.74
CA ASN A 45 7.55 -8.38 7.24
C ASN A 45 6.34 -9.32 7.29
N ARG A 46 6.54 -10.59 6.96
CA ARG A 46 5.45 -11.57 6.90
C ARG A 46 4.77 -11.80 8.24
N ARG A 47 5.56 -11.88 9.32
CA ARG A 47 5.01 -11.99 10.68
C ARG A 47 4.09 -10.82 11.03
N VAL A 48 4.44 -9.60 10.62
CA VAL A 48 3.60 -8.42 10.83
C VAL A 48 2.34 -8.46 9.97
N VAL A 49 2.44 -8.90 8.72
CA VAL A 49 1.30 -9.12 7.82
C VAL A 49 0.29 -10.09 8.44
N ASP A 50 0.77 -11.23 8.95
CA ASP A 50 -0.11 -12.26 9.51
C ASP A 50 -0.81 -11.76 10.80
N GLN A 51 -0.17 -10.89 11.59
CA GLN A 51 -0.78 -10.23 12.77
C GLN A 51 -1.82 -9.16 12.42
N LEU A 52 -1.74 -8.59 11.22
CA LEU A 52 -2.62 -7.52 10.73
C LEU A 52 -3.86 -8.04 10.00
N SER A 53 -4.00 -9.35 9.84
CA SER A 53 -5.09 -9.98 9.09
C SER A 53 -5.28 -9.36 7.70
N VAL A 54 -4.20 -9.30 6.91
CA VAL A 54 -4.26 -8.78 5.53
C VAL A 54 -5.15 -9.70 4.68
N ILE A 55 -6.26 -9.15 4.17
CA ILE A 55 -7.28 -9.88 3.42
C ILE A 55 -6.85 -10.05 1.96
N SER A 56 -6.37 -8.97 1.34
CA SER A 56 -5.99 -8.99 -0.07
C SER A 56 -4.73 -8.18 -0.34
N TRP A 57 -4.07 -8.59 -1.42
CA TRP A 57 -2.96 -7.89 -2.03
C TRP A 57 -3.36 -7.59 -3.46
N GLN A 58 -3.37 -6.33 -3.85
CA GLN A 58 -3.75 -5.92 -5.20
C GLN A 58 -2.60 -5.15 -5.84
N HIS A 59 -2.32 -5.51 -7.09
CA HIS A 59 -1.39 -4.77 -7.90
C HIS A 59 -2.13 -3.64 -8.57
N HIS A 60 -1.58 -2.43 -8.47
CA HIS A 60 -2.09 -1.25 -9.17
C HIS A 60 -1.00 -0.69 -10.08
N ILE A 61 -1.35 -0.11 -11.22
CA ILE A 61 -0.33 0.56 -12.04
C ILE A 61 0.17 1.82 -11.33
N ARG A 62 1.42 2.20 -11.60
CA ARG A 62 2.12 3.28 -10.91
C ARG A 62 1.38 4.62 -10.98
N ASP A 63 0.66 4.87 -12.07
CA ASP A 63 -0.13 6.10 -12.27
C ASP A 63 -1.27 6.28 -11.26
N PHE A 64 -1.66 5.20 -10.57
CA PHE A 64 -2.68 5.19 -9.51
C PHE A 64 -2.11 4.77 -8.15
N ASN A 65 -0.80 4.95 -7.97
CA ASN A 65 -0.09 4.83 -6.71
C ASN A 65 0.80 6.06 -6.47
N LYS A 66 0.36 7.22 -6.98
CA LYS A 66 1.14 8.46 -7.04
C LYS A 66 1.46 9.01 -5.65
N MET A 67 0.56 8.82 -4.68
CA MET A 67 0.83 9.24 -3.31
C MET A 67 2.03 8.47 -2.73
N ALA A 68 2.05 7.15 -2.88
CA ALA A 68 3.14 6.32 -2.36
C ALA A 68 4.45 6.60 -3.11
N ASP A 69 4.38 6.80 -4.43
CA ASP A 69 5.53 7.17 -5.25
C ASP A 69 6.13 8.53 -4.84
N ALA A 70 5.29 9.55 -4.67
CA ALA A 70 5.72 10.89 -4.26
C ALA A 70 6.38 10.87 -2.86
N LEU A 71 5.84 10.09 -1.92
CA LEU A 71 6.46 9.92 -0.60
C LEU A 71 7.81 9.18 -0.68
N ALA A 72 7.92 8.17 -1.53
CA ALA A 72 9.19 7.47 -1.76
C ALA A 72 10.24 8.40 -2.38
N ASN A 73 9.84 9.17 -3.40
CA ASN A 73 10.70 10.17 -4.05
C ASN A 73 11.13 11.27 -3.07
N LEU A 74 10.24 11.75 -2.20
CA LEU A 74 10.58 12.72 -1.16
C LEU A 74 11.64 12.17 -0.20
N ALA A 75 11.49 10.92 0.25
CA ALA A 75 12.46 10.27 1.12
C ALA A 75 13.81 10.06 0.43
N MET A 76 13.81 9.71 -0.86
CA MET A 76 15.03 9.57 -1.66
C MET A 76 15.75 10.90 -1.85
N ASN A 77 15.02 11.95 -2.24
CA ASN A 77 15.57 13.29 -2.49
C ASN A 77 16.15 13.91 -1.21
N THR A 78 15.44 13.78 -0.09
CA THR A 78 15.90 14.29 1.21
C THR A 78 16.92 13.38 1.89
N ARG A 79 17.09 12.14 1.38
CA ARG A 79 17.83 11.04 2.02
C ARG A 79 17.39 10.79 3.47
N ARG A 80 16.16 11.16 3.81
CA ARG A 80 15.59 11.04 5.15
C ARG A 80 14.33 10.19 5.10
N SER A 81 14.34 9.09 5.84
CA SER A 81 13.14 8.31 6.08
C SER A 81 12.35 8.96 7.22
N MET A 82 11.17 9.48 6.91
CA MET A 82 10.32 10.19 7.89
C MET A 82 8.96 9.51 8.01
N GLN A 83 8.43 9.52 9.24
CA GLN A 83 7.05 9.16 9.52
C GLN A 83 6.47 10.23 10.44
N CYS A 84 5.74 11.17 9.86
CA CYS A 84 5.12 12.27 10.58
C CYS A 84 3.60 12.29 10.33
N LYS A 85 2.86 12.91 11.25
CA LYS A 85 1.49 13.31 10.98
C LYS A 85 1.55 14.66 10.25
N PRO A 86 1.13 14.77 8.99
CA PRO A 86 1.13 16.04 8.30
C PRO A 86 0.18 17.00 9.02
N THR A 87 0.66 18.20 9.34
CA THR A 87 -0.19 19.28 9.83
C THR A 87 -0.63 20.09 8.62
N ARG A 88 -1.91 20.01 8.28
CA ARG A 88 -2.44 20.72 7.11
C ARG A 88 -2.71 22.17 7.50
N VAL A 89 -1.90 23.08 6.97
CA VAL A 89 -2.14 24.52 7.07
C VAL A 89 -2.65 24.99 5.71
N ILE A 90 -3.95 25.26 5.64
CA ILE A 90 -4.64 25.72 4.43
C ILE A 90 -3.92 26.97 3.90
N GLY A 91 -3.58 26.96 2.60
CA GLY A 91 -2.95 28.10 1.93
C GLY A 91 -1.42 28.16 2.02
N SER A 92 -0.77 27.26 2.76
CA SER A 92 0.66 27.02 2.56
C SER A 92 0.83 26.14 1.32
N ALA A 93 1.67 26.54 0.35
CA ALA A 93 2.04 25.73 -0.81
C ALA A 93 2.85 24.50 -0.39
N SER A 94 2.21 23.66 0.42
CA SER A 94 2.83 22.58 1.14
C SER A 94 2.88 21.36 0.23
N ILE A 95 4.01 20.64 0.29
CA ILE A 95 4.18 19.33 -0.32
C ILE A 95 3.05 18.34 0.05
N TRP A 96 2.32 18.60 1.15
CA TRP A 96 1.21 17.79 1.61
C TRP A 96 -0.09 17.99 0.81
N GLU A 97 -0.32 19.16 0.19
CA GLU A 97 -1.56 19.41 -0.58
C GLU A 97 -1.59 18.52 -1.84
N ASP A 98 -0.49 18.45 -2.60
CA ASP A 98 -0.38 17.55 -3.75
C ASP A 98 -0.52 16.08 -3.34
N LEU A 99 0.08 15.69 -2.20
CA LEU A 99 -0.04 14.35 -1.66
C LEU A 99 -1.47 13.99 -1.28
N HIS A 100 -2.25 14.94 -0.74
CA HIS A 100 -3.67 14.73 -0.43
C HIS A 100 -4.50 14.55 -1.71
N ALA A 101 -4.21 15.33 -2.76
CA ALA A 101 -4.88 15.16 -4.05
C ALA A 101 -4.59 13.79 -4.68
N TYR A 102 -3.32 13.36 -4.65
CA TYR A 102 -2.96 12.01 -5.10
C TYR A 102 -3.63 10.91 -4.27
N ALA A 103 -3.67 11.06 -2.95
CA ALA A 103 -4.33 10.10 -2.07
C ALA A 103 -5.81 9.93 -2.43
N ALA A 104 -6.53 11.03 -2.64
CA ALA A 104 -7.94 11.00 -3.02
C ALA A 104 -8.15 10.35 -4.39
N SER A 105 -7.30 10.67 -5.38
CA SER A 105 -7.36 10.07 -6.72
C SER A 105 -7.03 8.57 -6.71
N ASP A 106 -5.97 8.16 -6.02
CA ASP A 106 -5.53 6.76 -5.93
C ASP A 106 -6.61 5.89 -5.26
N VAL A 107 -7.24 6.39 -4.19
CA VAL A 107 -8.34 5.70 -3.49
C VAL A 107 -9.61 5.67 -4.34
N GLY A 108 -9.95 6.77 -5.03
CA GLY A 108 -11.11 6.83 -5.91
C GLY A 108 -11.04 5.78 -7.01
N HIS A 109 -9.91 5.72 -7.72
CA HIS A 109 -9.70 4.72 -8.78
C HIS A 109 -9.71 3.29 -8.23
N TRP A 110 -9.16 3.06 -7.03
CA TRP A 110 -9.21 1.75 -6.38
C TRP A 110 -10.64 1.30 -6.06
N LEU A 111 -11.50 2.22 -5.59
CA LEU A 111 -12.91 1.93 -5.30
C LEU A 111 -13.68 1.55 -6.57
N GLU A 112 -13.49 2.29 -7.67
CA GLU A 112 -14.09 1.99 -8.97
C GLU A 112 -13.69 0.60 -9.47
N HIS A 113 -12.41 0.24 -9.32
CA HIS A 113 -11.93 -1.06 -9.76
C HIS A 113 -12.41 -2.23 -8.89
N ILE A 114 -12.67 -1.99 -7.59
CA ILE A 114 -13.28 -3.00 -6.72
C ILE A 114 -14.74 -3.24 -7.09
N SER A 115 -15.50 -2.20 -7.45
CA SER A 115 -16.88 -2.41 -7.92
C SER A 115 -16.93 -3.35 -9.13
N ASP A 116 -15.99 -3.21 -10.07
CA ASP A 116 -15.90 -4.09 -11.25
C ASP A 116 -15.48 -5.53 -10.89
N MET A 117 -14.55 -5.69 -9.94
CA MET A 117 -14.13 -7.01 -9.45
C MET A 117 -15.22 -7.72 -8.65
N ASN A 118 -16.01 -6.97 -7.86
CA ASN A 118 -17.14 -7.53 -7.14
C ASN A 118 -18.28 -7.87 -8.10
N ALA A 119 -18.56 -7.03 -9.12
CA ALA A 119 -19.56 -7.32 -10.14
C ALA A 119 -19.22 -8.57 -10.97
N SER A 120 -17.93 -8.84 -11.21
CA SER A 120 -17.47 -10.06 -11.88
C SER A 120 -17.37 -11.29 -10.96
N GLY A 121 -17.36 -11.10 -9.64
CA GLY A 121 -17.33 -12.18 -8.63
C GLY A 121 -18.71 -12.73 -8.23
N PHE A 122 -19.81 -12.09 -8.62
CA PHE A 122 -21.19 -12.50 -8.27
C PHE A 122 -21.83 -13.49 -9.28
N GLY A 123 -21.05 -14.10 -10.17
CA GLY A 123 -21.56 -15.02 -11.20
C GLY A 123 -21.55 -16.51 -10.86
N ALA A 124 -21.06 -16.94 -9.69
CA ALA A 124 -20.87 -18.38 -9.45
C ALA A 124 -20.93 -18.80 -7.99
N PHE A 125 -22.05 -18.56 -7.30
CA PHE A 125 -22.47 -19.41 -6.17
C PHE A 125 -24.00 -19.35 -6.05
N THR A 126 -24.66 -20.37 -6.58
CA THR A 126 -25.99 -20.79 -6.10
C THR A 126 -25.85 -22.22 -5.56
N PRO A 127 -26.50 -22.54 -4.42
CA PRO A 127 -26.44 -23.87 -3.81
C PRO A 127 -27.07 -24.96 -4.68
#